data_AF-A0AA92FGI9-F1
#
_entry.id   AF-A0AA92FGI9-F1
#
_cell.length_a   1.000
_cell.length_b   1.000
_cell.length_c   1.000
_cell.angle_alpha   90.00
_cell.angle_beta   90.00
_cell.angle_gamma   90.00
#
_symmetry.space_group_name_H-M   'P 1'
#
loop_
_entity.id
_entity.type
_entity.pdbx_description
1 polymer ?
#
loop_
_entity_poly.entity_id
_entity_poly.type
_entity_poly.pdbx_seq_one_letter_code
_entity_poly.pdbx_strand_id
1 'polypeptide(L)'
;MLPYKTFTKINGINAQVAQRGFAESEVLGLKIAQLLLPINTHKIGALRDIRARYDQSAPLVNENHFATLGIIGSIGFILLLLMLLNINNKSSIQNRLAMLNIIAVLYATVGGLSVLFALIISPSIRGHNRISIFIATFSLIAVALFLQYLFKKYQLSKVSIFFVSMFIMLIGLYDQIPGGATFKTNSLIESTFNSDKKFIQQIEDKLKRYSSNMVMQYPHMSYPEQPVLVKMLNYSHMVGYLHSNNIHWSYGAVTGREGDIWLKSLEALDIKEQIKVLQKGGFTGIYIDRRGYIDNANMLESKLKEILNIEPIISEDKNKSFFDIVPTDHTIMKFSGFEKNFYGWESNQFGSFGWTSGSAILLLQNNRANNLNCNLAFNVGTLKNRNLKIMFNDKLLRDFFLQPGLNKTVLLEELRLNPGSNRLSFITDTPGAQPGNGDPRSLAYSIEKMKIICGGISVGNLIE
;
A
#
# COMPACT_ATOMS: atom_id res chain seq x y z
N MET A 1 -11.28 2.60 8.20
CA MET A 1 -11.59 1.36 7.43
C MET A 1 -12.68 1.53 6.37
N LEU A 2 -13.58 2.53 6.46
CA LEU A 2 -14.69 2.67 5.52
C LEU A 2 -14.26 2.72 4.04
N PRO A 3 -13.27 3.55 3.63
CA PRO A 3 -12.85 3.62 2.23
C PRO A 3 -12.31 2.29 1.69
N TYR A 4 -11.52 1.58 2.51
CA TYR A 4 -11.01 0.25 2.19
C TYR A 4 -12.15 -0.75 1.98
N LYS A 5 -13.10 -0.82 2.91
CA LYS A 5 -14.24 -1.75 2.80
C LYS A 5 -15.14 -1.42 1.61
N THR A 6 -15.35 -0.14 1.29
CA THR A 6 -16.05 0.29 0.08
C THR A 6 -15.31 -0.16 -1.18
N PHE A 7 -14.00 0.07 -1.24
CA PHE A 7 -13.17 -0.38 -2.37
C PHE A 7 -13.19 -1.91 -2.54
N THR A 8 -13.13 -2.67 -1.45
CA THR A 8 -13.26 -4.15 -1.46
C THR A 8 -14.65 -4.59 -1.92
N LYS A 9 -15.71 -3.86 -1.56
CA LYS A 9 -17.08 -4.18 -2.00
C LYS A 9 -17.24 -4.00 -3.52
N ILE A 10 -16.56 -2.99 -4.08
CA ILE A 10 -16.62 -2.65 -5.51
C ILE A 10 -15.72 -3.58 -6.33
N ASN A 11 -14.52 -3.92 -5.86
CA ASN A 11 -13.49 -4.63 -6.65
C ASN A 11 -13.21 -6.05 -6.16
N GLY A 12 -14.00 -6.59 -5.24
CA GLY A 12 -13.76 -7.90 -4.61
C GLY A 12 -12.62 -7.93 -3.59
N ILE A 13 -12.50 -9.06 -2.88
CA ILE A 13 -11.48 -9.32 -1.87
C ILE A 13 -10.14 -9.59 -2.55
N ASN A 14 -9.07 -8.95 -2.06
CA ASN A 14 -7.70 -9.25 -2.50
C ASN A 14 -7.03 -10.14 -1.46
N ALA A 15 -6.78 -11.40 -1.80
CA ALA A 15 -6.14 -12.36 -0.90
C ALA A 15 -4.61 -12.21 -0.85
N GLN A 16 -3.98 -11.50 -1.80
CA GLN A 16 -2.51 -11.38 -1.88
C GLN A 16 -1.95 -10.20 -1.07
N VAL A 17 -2.79 -9.21 -0.72
CA VAL A 17 -2.36 -8.01 -0.01
C VAL A 17 -2.61 -8.14 1.48
N ALA A 18 -1.62 -7.73 2.27
CA ALA A 18 -1.71 -7.66 3.72
C ALA A 18 -2.18 -9.00 4.34
N GLN A 19 -1.62 -10.11 3.87
CA GLN A 19 -1.73 -11.39 4.56
C GLN A 19 -1.05 -11.24 5.93
N ARG A 20 -1.88 -11.13 6.95
CA ARG A 20 -1.49 -10.74 8.31
C ARG A 20 -2.03 -11.75 9.30
N GLY A 21 -1.19 -12.15 10.23
CA GLY A 21 -1.55 -12.98 11.37
C GLY A 21 -1.81 -12.14 12.62
N PHE A 22 -2.50 -12.72 13.60
CA PHE A 22 -2.68 -12.06 14.90
C PHE A 22 -1.33 -11.78 15.60
N ALA A 23 -0.30 -12.60 15.32
CA ALA A 23 1.03 -12.50 15.90
C ALA A 23 1.67 -11.11 15.69
N GLU A 24 1.37 -10.42 14.60
CA GLU A 24 1.92 -9.08 14.36
C GLU A 24 1.37 -8.04 15.35
N SER A 25 0.14 -8.22 15.84
CA SER A 25 -0.44 -7.37 16.89
C SER A 25 0.27 -7.59 18.23
N GLU A 26 0.81 -8.79 18.45
CA GLU A 26 1.56 -9.13 19.65
C GLU A 26 3.01 -8.64 19.56
N VAL A 27 3.68 -8.91 18.43
CA VAL A 27 5.06 -8.45 18.17
C VAL A 27 5.14 -6.94 18.22
N LEU A 28 4.21 -6.22 17.56
CA LEU A 28 4.17 -4.76 17.51
C LEU A 28 3.28 -4.15 18.62
N GLY A 29 3.16 -4.86 19.74
CA GLY A 29 2.45 -4.37 20.92
C GLY A 29 3.25 -3.30 21.67
N LEU A 30 2.52 -2.50 22.42
CA LEU A 30 3.04 -1.50 23.34
C LEU A 30 3.65 -2.17 24.57
N LYS A 31 4.76 -1.63 25.08
CA LYS A 31 5.34 -2.03 26.35
C LYS A 31 5.31 -0.86 27.32
N ILE A 32 4.63 -1.05 28.46
CA ILE A 32 4.53 -0.04 29.51
C ILE A 32 5.92 0.37 30.02
N ALA A 33 6.86 -0.58 30.10
CA ALA A 33 8.25 -0.29 30.45
C ALA A 33 8.88 0.74 29.49
N GLN A 34 8.72 0.57 28.17
CA GLN A 34 9.29 1.49 27.17
C GLN A 34 8.57 2.85 27.12
N LEU A 35 7.29 2.93 27.53
CA LEU A 35 6.61 4.22 27.73
C LEU A 35 7.33 5.07 28.78
N LEU A 36 7.75 4.45 29.89
CA LEU A 36 8.28 5.14 31.07
C LEU A 36 9.81 5.27 31.06
N LEU A 37 10.51 4.33 30.41
CA LEU A 37 11.96 4.39 30.26
C LEU A 37 12.37 5.57 29.37
N PRO A 38 13.55 6.17 29.63
CA PRO A 38 14.08 7.27 28.82
C PRO A 38 14.40 6.81 27.40
N ILE A 39 14.62 7.75 26.49
CA ILE A 39 15.04 7.46 25.10
C ILE A 39 16.37 6.67 25.07
N ASN A 40 16.58 5.80 24.07
CA ASN A 40 17.83 4.98 23.95
C ASN A 40 19.11 5.79 23.87
N THR A 41 19.03 7.03 23.43
CA THR A 41 20.17 7.90 23.17
C THR A 41 20.20 9.05 24.16
N HIS A 42 19.67 8.85 25.37
CA HIS A 42 19.57 9.93 26.36
C HIS A 42 20.94 10.55 26.69
N LYS A 43 20.97 11.87 26.94
CA LYS A 43 22.22 12.64 27.19
C LYS A 43 22.92 12.23 28.49
N ILE A 44 22.14 11.92 29.52
CA ILE A 44 22.64 11.39 30.80
C ILE A 44 22.98 9.91 30.64
N GLY A 45 24.26 9.56 30.85
CA GLY A 45 24.78 8.20 30.67
C GLY A 45 24.00 7.14 31.46
N ALA A 46 23.75 7.35 32.76
CA ALA A 46 23.02 6.38 33.57
C ALA A 46 21.62 6.05 33.04
N LEU A 47 20.88 7.05 32.53
CA LEU A 47 19.55 6.87 31.94
C LEU A 47 19.63 6.09 30.61
N ARG A 48 20.62 6.42 29.79
CA ARG A 48 20.92 5.69 28.56
C ARG A 48 21.27 4.22 28.84
N ASP A 49 22.10 3.96 29.84
CA ASP A 49 22.56 2.61 30.17
C ASP A 49 21.42 1.74 30.74
N ILE A 50 20.51 2.32 31.52
CA ILE A 50 19.27 1.63 31.95
C ILE A 50 18.43 1.24 30.74
N ARG A 51 18.25 2.16 29.77
CA ARG A 51 17.48 1.86 28.56
C ARG A 51 18.16 0.80 27.71
N ALA A 52 19.47 0.89 27.51
CA ALA A 52 20.24 -0.08 26.74
C ALA A 52 20.15 -1.50 27.34
N ARG A 53 20.21 -1.64 28.67
CA ARG A 53 20.01 -2.93 29.34
C ARG A 53 18.63 -3.52 29.05
N TYR A 54 17.59 -2.70 29.07
CA TYR A 54 16.24 -3.17 28.73
C TYR A 54 16.16 -3.62 27.27
N ASP A 55 16.65 -2.80 26.34
CA ASP A 55 16.53 -3.09 24.90
C ASP A 55 17.33 -4.32 24.46
N GLN A 56 18.46 -4.60 25.12
CA GLN A 56 19.31 -5.77 24.83
C GLN A 56 18.76 -7.07 25.40
N SER A 57 18.02 -7.03 26.52
CA SER A 57 17.59 -8.24 27.24
C SER A 57 16.10 -8.55 27.07
N ALA A 58 15.26 -7.55 26.80
CA ALA A 58 13.82 -7.77 26.71
C ALA A 58 13.42 -8.36 25.35
N PRO A 59 12.51 -9.34 25.30
CA PRO A 59 12.00 -9.89 24.04
C PRO A 59 11.11 -8.86 23.33
N LEU A 60 10.90 -8.94 22.01
CA LEU A 60 9.95 -8.06 21.28
C LEU A 60 10.27 -6.55 21.39
N VAL A 61 11.54 -6.18 21.29
CA VAL A 61 11.97 -4.78 21.15
C VAL A 61 12.06 -4.45 19.66
N ASN A 62 11.24 -3.51 19.19
CA ASN A 62 11.13 -3.11 17.79
C ASN A 62 10.79 -1.62 17.67
N GLU A 63 9.85 -1.22 16.80
CA GLU A 63 9.38 0.17 16.72
C GLU A 63 8.72 0.68 18.02
N ASN A 64 8.30 -0.21 18.92
CA ASN A 64 7.85 0.15 20.27
C ASN A 64 8.92 0.88 21.10
N HIS A 65 10.17 0.82 20.68
CA HIS A 65 11.26 1.59 21.26
C HIS A 65 11.03 3.12 21.20
N PHE A 66 10.32 3.61 20.19
CA PHE A 66 10.01 5.05 20.02
C PHE A 66 8.80 5.53 20.83
N ALA A 67 8.17 4.65 21.63
CA ALA A 67 6.94 4.97 22.36
C ALA A 67 7.16 5.76 23.66
N THR A 68 8.40 6.13 24.00
CA THR A 68 8.76 6.83 25.24
C THR A 68 8.01 8.15 25.40
N LEU A 69 7.38 8.34 26.57
CA LEU A 69 6.62 9.54 26.92
C LEU A 69 7.50 10.71 27.39
N GLY A 70 8.74 10.39 27.77
CA GLY A 70 9.63 11.29 28.50
C GLY A 70 9.15 11.58 29.92
N ILE A 71 9.97 12.22 30.74
CA ILE A 71 9.73 12.37 32.18
C ILE A 71 8.42 13.11 32.49
N ILE A 72 8.11 14.19 31.74
CA ILE A 72 6.87 14.96 31.94
C ILE A 72 5.64 14.14 31.55
N GLY A 73 5.71 13.42 30.43
CA GLY A 73 4.63 12.52 30.00
C GLY A 73 4.44 11.34 30.96
N SER A 74 5.53 10.79 31.50
CA SER A 74 5.51 9.73 32.51
C SER A 74 4.86 10.18 33.82
N ILE A 75 5.13 11.41 34.28
CA ILE A 75 4.43 12.00 35.44
C ILE A 75 2.94 12.09 35.15
N GLY A 76 2.55 12.62 33.99
CA GLY A 76 1.15 12.71 33.58
C GLY A 76 0.46 11.35 33.51
N PHE A 77 1.16 10.35 32.99
CA PHE A 77 0.68 8.97 32.93
C PHE A 77 0.40 8.40 34.32
N ILE A 78 1.36 8.53 35.24
CA ILE A 78 1.21 8.07 36.63
C ILE A 78 0.08 8.84 37.34
N LEU A 79 -0.04 10.16 37.13
CA LEU A 79 -1.13 10.96 37.68
C LEU A 79 -2.50 10.42 37.24
N LEU A 80 -2.66 10.08 35.96
CA LEU A 80 -3.90 9.50 35.45
C LEU A 80 -4.20 8.12 36.08
N LEU A 81 -3.19 7.28 36.26
CA LEU A 81 -3.36 5.99 36.95
C LEU A 81 -3.78 6.17 38.42
N LEU A 82 -3.16 7.11 39.14
CA LEU A 82 -3.52 7.42 40.52
C LEU A 82 -4.95 7.98 40.62
N MET A 83 -5.38 8.78 39.64
CA MET A 83 -6.74 9.31 39.59
C MET A 83 -7.81 8.21 39.45
N LEU A 84 -7.49 7.09 38.77
CA LEU A 84 -8.42 5.95 38.67
C LEU A 84 -8.70 5.29 40.03
N LEU A 85 -7.75 5.33 40.96
CA LEU A 85 -7.92 4.77 42.30
C LEU A 85 -8.88 5.60 43.16
N ASN A 86 -9.12 6.87 42.81
CA ASN A 86 -10.00 7.76 43.54
C ASN A 86 -11.40 7.81 42.91
N ILE A 87 -12.15 6.71 43.07
CA ILE A 87 -13.46 6.44 42.46
C ILE A 87 -14.56 7.44 42.91
N ASN A 88 -14.33 8.19 43.99
CA ASN A 88 -15.35 9.06 44.60
C ASN A 88 -15.61 10.38 43.87
N ASN A 89 -14.84 10.71 42.82
CA ASN A 89 -15.04 11.95 42.08
C ASN A 89 -15.94 11.73 40.85
N LYS A 90 -17.09 12.40 40.78
CA LYS A 90 -18.01 12.32 39.62
C LYS A 90 -17.45 13.06 38.39
N SER A 91 -17.53 12.39 37.22
CA SER A 91 -17.47 12.88 35.83
C SER A 91 -16.65 14.13 35.47
N SER A 92 -15.44 14.28 36.02
CA SER A 92 -14.52 15.35 35.63
C SER A 92 -13.83 15.05 34.29
N ILE A 93 -13.24 16.09 33.66
CA ILE A 93 -12.39 15.91 32.47
C ILE A 93 -11.21 14.97 32.77
N GLN A 94 -10.67 15.03 33.99
CA GLN A 94 -9.56 14.19 34.46
C GLN A 94 -9.94 12.70 34.45
N ASN A 95 -11.14 12.36 34.92
CA ASN A 95 -11.60 10.97 34.91
C ASN A 95 -11.76 10.43 33.49
N ARG A 96 -12.27 11.24 32.56
CA ARG A 96 -12.36 10.85 31.14
C ARG A 96 -11.00 10.60 30.53
N LEU A 97 -10.02 11.48 30.81
CA LEU A 97 -8.63 11.29 30.37
C LEU A 97 -8.03 10.02 30.95
N ALA A 98 -8.27 9.75 32.23
CA ALA A 98 -7.78 8.56 32.90
C ALA A 98 -8.37 7.27 32.31
N MET A 99 -9.68 7.25 32.04
CA MET A 99 -10.38 6.15 31.37
C MET A 99 -9.85 5.91 29.95
N LEU A 100 -9.70 6.97 29.15
CA LEU A 100 -9.13 6.84 27.80
C LEU A 100 -7.69 6.33 27.83
N ASN A 101 -6.90 6.78 28.80
CA ASN A 101 -5.51 6.36 28.97
C ASN A 101 -5.42 4.86 29.30
N ILE A 102 -6.19 4.37 30.29
CA ILE A 102 -6.15 2.95 30.65
C ILE A 102 -6.72 2.06 29.54
N ILE A 103 -7.77 2.49 28.84
CA ILE A 103 -8.31 1.75 27.68
C ILE A 103 -7.25 1.64 26.59
N ALA A 104 -6.53 2.74 26.28
CA ALA A 104 -5.47 2.73 25.28
C ALA A 104 -4.32 1.76 25.67
N VAL A 105 -3.92 1.75 26.95
CA VAL A 105 -2.89 0.84 27.47
C VAL A 105 -3.35 -0.62 27.38
N LEU A 106 -4.53 -0.93 27.88
CA LEU A 106 -5.08 -2.30 27.87
C LEU A 106 -5.31 -2.81 26.45
N TYR A 107 -5.66 -1.92 25.52
CA TYR A 107 -5.82 -2.26 24.12
C TYR A 107 -4.48 -2.61 23.46
N ALA A 108 -3.49 -1.74 23.59
CA ALA A 108 -2.28 -1.83 22.78
C ALA A 108 -1.13 -2.62 23.42
N THR A 109 -1.17 -2.91 24.72
CA THR A 109 -0.09 -3.64 25.40
C THR A 109 0.10 -5.02 24.76
N VAL A 110 1.34 -5.53 24.76
CA VAL A 110 1.64 -6.93 24.35
C VAL A 110 0.74 -7.89 25.13
N GLY A 111 -0.02 -8.74 24.41
CA GLY A 111 -1.05 -9.61 25.00
C GLY A 111 -2.38 -8.93 25.36
N GLY A 112 -2.58 -7.68 24.94
CA GLY A 112 -3.78 -6.88 25.21
C GLY A 112 -4.98 -7.14 24.29
N LEU A 113 -6.00 -6.28 24.38
CA LEU A 113 -7.26 -6.44 23.64
C LEU A 113 -7.08 -6.37 22.11
N SER A 114 -5.99 -5.76 21.63
CA SER A 114 -5.64 -5.72 20.21
C SER A 114 -5.43 -7.11 19.62
N VAL A 115 -4.88 -8.06 20.38
CA VAL A 115 -4.70 -9.46 19.94
C VAL A 115 -6.06 -10.15 19.82
N LEU A 116 -6.97 -9.94 20.77
CA LEU A 116 -8.34 -10.46 20.70
C LEU A 116 -9.10 -9.87 19.50
N PHE A 117 -8.95 -8.58 19.25
CA PHE A 117 -9.50 -7.93 18.06
C PHE A 117 -8.94 -8.55 16.77
N ALA A 118 -7.62 -8.81 16.72
CA ALA A 118 -6.98 -9.44 15.58
C ALA A 118 -7.48 -10.87 15.32
N LEU A 119 -7.72 -11.64 16.39
CA LEU A 119 -8.23 -13.02 16.33
C LEU A 119 -9.71 -13.10 15.94
N ILE A 120 -10.56 -12.25 16.53
CA ILE A 120 -12.02 -12.38 16.40
C ILE A 120 -12.56 -11.53 15.23
N ILE A 121 -11.97 -10.37 14.98
CA ILE A 121 -12.52 -9.37 14.06
C ILE A 121 -11.65 -9.21 12.81
N SER A 122 -10.39 -8.78 12.96
CA SER A 122 -9.50 -8.56 11.83
C SER A 122 -8.04 -8.28 12.23
N PRO A 123 -7.06 -9.01 11.67
CA PRO A 123 -5.63 -8.74 11.89
C PRO A 123 -5.08 -7.58 11.03
N SER A 124 -5.94 -6.82 10.34
CA SER A 124 -5.47 -5.78 9.42
C SER A 124 -4.82 -4.57 10.09
N ILE A 125 -5.03 -4.35 11.39
CA ILE A 125 -4.38 -3.26 12.14
C ILE A 125 -3.11 -3.81 12.82
N ARG A 126 -1.95 -3.22 12.49
CA ARG A 126 -0.65 -3.50 13.12
C ARG A 126 -0.07 -2.25 13.78
N GLY A 127 1.00 -2.40 14.55
CA GLY A 127 1.71 -1.25 15.14
C GLY A 127 0.92 -0.58 16.25
N HIS A 128 0.32 -1.38 17.14
CA HIS A 128 -0.52 -0.86 18.23
C HIS A 128 0.27 0.00 19.22
N ASN A 129 1.59 -0.21 19.32
CA ASN A 129 2.53 0.68 20.02
C ASN A 129 2.42 2.16 19.61
N ARG A 130 1.94 2.47 18.41
CA ARG A 130 1.76 3.85 17.92
C ARG A 130 0.62 4.60 18.62
N ILE A 131 -0.24 3.90 19.37
CA ILE A 131 -1.22 4.56 20.25
C ILE A 131 -0.55 5.42 21.33
N SER A 132 0.75 5.21 21.59
CA SER A 132 1.57 6.00 22.52
C SER A 132 1.44 7.51 22.32
N ILE A 133 1.20 8.00 21.09
CA ILE A 133 0.95 9.43 20.82
C ILE A 133 -0.33 9.93 21.52
N PHE A 134 -1.40 9.12 21.51
CA PHE A 134 -2.64 9.45 22.21
C PHE A 134 -2.45 9.38 23.73
N ILE A 135 -1.74 8.35 24.22
CA ILE A 135 -1.38 8.23 25.64
C ILE A 135 -0.58 9.46 26.09
N ALA A 136 0.43 9.87 25.33
CA ALA A 136 1.22 11.07 25.58
C ALA A 136 0.34 12.32 25.64
N THR A 137 -0.58 12.48 24.69
CA THR A 137 -1.52 13.60 24.66
C THR A 137 -2.36 13.66 25.93
N PHE A 138 -2.95 12.53 26.35
CA PHE A 138 -3.75 12.47 27.58
C PHE A 138 -2.91 12.80 28.81
N SER A 139 -1.70 12.26 28.89
CA SER A 139 -0.77 12.50 29.99
C SER A 139 -0.34 13.97 30.09
N LEU A 140 -0.02 14.62 28.97
CA LEU A 140 0.38 16.03 28.95
C LEU A 140 -0.79 16.96 29.34
N ILE A 141 -2.01 16.66 28.90
CA ILE A 141 -3.21 17.40 29.33
C ILE A 141 -3.42 17.23 30.84
N ALA A 142 -3.20 16.03 31.38
CA ALA A 142 -3.31 15.78 32.82
C ALA A 142 -2.32 16.62 33.63
N VAL A 143 -1.06 16.70 33.17
CA VAL A 143 -0.05 17.58 33.77
C VAL A 143 -0.49 19.05 33.72
N ALA A 144 -0.98 19.52 32.57
CA ALA A 144 -1.43 20.90 32.41
C ALA A 144 -2.59 21.25 33.36
N LEU A 145 -3.58 20.35 33.50
CA LEU A 145 -4.71 20.52 34.42
C LEU A 145 -4.25 20.50 35.89
N PHE A 146 -3.31 19.63 36.23
CA PHE A 146 -2.74 19.55 37.57
C PHE A 146 -1.96 20.82 37.93
N LEU A 147 -1.11 21.31 37.02
CA LEU A 147 -0.39 22.58 37.18
C LEU A 147 -1.36 23.75 37.30
N GLN A 148 -2.42 23.79 36.47
CA GLN A 148 -3.45 24.83 36.57
C GLN A 148 -4.12 24.84 37.94
N TYR A 149 -4.40 23.66 38.51
CA TYR A 149 -4.92 23.54 39.87
C TYR A 149 -3.93 24.09 40.90
N LEU A 150 -2.64 23.73 40.82
CA LEU A 150 -1.61 24.23 41.74
C LEU A 150 -1.42 25.76 41.62
N PHE A 151 -1.38 26.28 40.40
CA PHE A 151 -1.23 27.72 40.16
C PHE A 151 -2.37 28.52 40.78
N LYS A 152 -3.60 28.02 40.70
CA LYS A 152 -4.76 28.63 41.37
C LYS A 152 -4.69 28.47 42.89
N LYS A 153 -4.35 27.28 43.40
CA LYS A 153 -4.28 26.97 44.84
C LYS A 153 -3.26 27.84 45.57
N TYR A 154 -2.07 28.03 44.98
CA TYR A 154 -0.99 28.83 45.55
C TYR A 154 -0.99 30.28 45.04
N GLN A 155 -2.00 30.69 44.27
CA GLN A 155 -2.17 32.05 43.74
C GLN A 155 -0.90 32.61 43.07
N LEU A 156 -0.24 31.79 42.23
CA LEU A 156 1.00 32.20 41.58
C LEU A 156 0.79 33.36 40.62
N SER A 157 1.75 34.28 40.58
CA SER A 157 1.76 35.39 39.62
C SER A 157 1.91 34.88 38.18
N LYS A 158 1.46 35.66 37.19
CA LYS A 158 1.63 35.32 35.76
C LYS A 158 3.10 35.11 35.37
N VAL A 159 4.01 35.85 36.00
CA VAL A 159 5.46 35.74 35.79
C VAL A 159 5.98 34.40 36.32
N SER A 160 5.59 34.02 37.53
CA SER A 160 5.95 32.72 38.12
C SER A 160 5.43 31.55 37.28
N ILE A 161 4.19 31.64 36.80
CA ILE A 161 3.59 30.65 35.90
C ILE A 161 4.43 30.50 34.63
N PHE A 162 4.82 31.62 33.99
CA PHE A 162 5.64 31.60 32.79
C PHE A 162 6.98 30.87 33.02
N PHE A 163 7.71 31.21 34.10
CA PHE A 163 9.00 30.59 34.39
C PHE A 163 8.87 29.10 34.72
N VAL A 164 7.84 28.69 35.47
CA VAL A 164 7.58 27.28 35.75
C VAL A 164 7.26 26.52 34.45
N SER A 165 6.40 27.07 33.60
CA SER A 165 6.08 26.46 32.30
C SER A 165 7.30 26.37 31.39
N MET A 166 8.14 27.41 31.35
CA MET A 166 9.39 27.42 30.60
C MET A 166 10.37 26.37 31.12
N PHE A 167 10.51 26.24 32.44
CA PHE A 167 11.36 25.24 33.07
C PHE A 167 10.91 23.81 32.73
N ILE A 168 9.61 23.52 32.80
CA ILE A 168 9.04 22.22 32.42
C ILE A 168 9.29 21.93 30.94
N MET A 169 9.12 22.92 30.06
CA MET A 169 9.42 22.79 28.63
C MET A 169 10.90 22.45 28.40
N LEU A 170 11.82 23.15 29.07
CA LEU A 170 13.26 22.91 28.95
C LEU A 170 13.65 21.51 29.43
N ILE A 171 13.08 21.04 30.55
CA ILE A 171 13.30 19.67 31.03
C ILE A 171 12.75 18.64 30.03
N GLY A 172 11.52 18.83 29.54
CA GLY A 172 10.91 17.93 28.57
C GLY A 172 11.72 17.83 27.27
N LEU A 173 12.20 18.97 26.75
CA LEU A 173 13.10 19.00 25.60
C LEU A 173 14.44 18.34 25.90
N TYR A 174 15.01 18.57 27.09
CA TYR A 174 16.29 17.96 27.46
C TYR A 174 16.21 16.43 27.50
N ASP A 175 15.12 15.90 28.04
CA ASP A 175 14.86 14.46 28.21
C ASP A 175 14.52 13.76 26.88
N GLN A 176 13.76 14.41 25.99
CA GLN A 176 13.33 13.80 24.73
C GLN A 176 14.27 14.04 23.54
N ILE A 177 15.15 15.04 23.58
CA ILE A 177 16.11 15.27 22.49
C ILE A 177 17.26 14.25 22.59
N PRO A 178 17.48 13.41 21.56
CA PRO A 178 18.61 12.47 21.52
C PRO A 178 19.96 13.14 21.76
N GLY A 179 20.83 12.48 22.52
CA GLY A 179 22.24 12.80 22.63
C GLY A 179 22.90 12.58 21.27
N GLY A 180 23.40 13.67 20.67
CA GLY A 180 23.91 13.68 19.30
C GLY A 180 22.89 14.07 18.24
N ALA A 181 21.66 14.47 18.62
CA ALA A 181 20.75 15.12 17.70
C ALA A 181 21.41 16.39 17.13
N THR A 182 21.54 16.45 15.82
CA THR A 182 22.00 17.65 15.12
C THR A 182 20.89 18.16 14.22
N PHE A 183 20.63 19.47 14.25
CA PHE A 183 19.78 20.13 13.26
C PHE A 183 20.54 20.42 11.96
N LYS A 184 21.75 19.87 11.80
CA LYS A 184 22.49 19.95 10.55
C LYS A 184 21.82 19.04 9.55
N THR A 185 21.55 19.57 8.37
CA THR A 185 21.05 18.76 7.26
C THR A 185 22.04 17.63 7.00
N ASN A 186 21.52 16.41 6.90
CA ASN A 186 22.34 15.29 6.46
C ASN A 186 22.69 15.54 4.98
N SER A 187 23.94 15.93 4.73
CA SER A 187 24.44 16.29 3.39
C SER A 187 24.14 15.23 2.33
N LEU A 188 24.14 13.94 2.71
CA LEU A 188 23.80 12.83 1.81
C LEU A 188 22.30 12.80 1.46
N ILE A 189 21.43 13.06 2.43
CA ILE A 189 19.97 13.12 2.19
C ILE A 189 19.65 14.33 1.31
N GLU A 190 20.26 15.47 1.61
CA GLU A 190 20.10 16.69 0.84
C GLU A 190 20.60 16.53 -0.61
N SER A 191 21.79 15.95 -0.80
CA SER A 191 22.32 15.70 -2.14
C SER A 191 21.44 14.73 -2.93
N THR A 192 20.91 13.68 -2.27
CA THR A 192 20.00 12.71 -2.91
C THR A 192 18.68 13.37 -3.31
N PHE A 193 18.06 14.12 -2.39
CA PHE A 193 16.81 14.85 -2.67
C PHE A 193 16.97 15.86 -3.80
N ASN A 194 18.08 16.59 -3.84
CA ASN A 194 18.36 17.56 -4.89
C ASN A 194 18.67 16.89 -6.24
N SER A 195 19.40 15.77 -6.24
CA SER A 195 19.64 14.94 -7.43
C SER A 195 18.30 14.45 -8.02
N ASP A 196 17.40 13.93 -7.17
CA ASP A 196 16.10 13.42 -7.59
C ASP A 196 15.19 14.53 -8.12
N LYS A 197 15.17 15.69 -7.45
CA LYS A 197 14.43 16.87 -7.90
C LYS A 197 14.87 17.31 -9.29
N LYS A 198 16.18 17.49 -9.51
CA LYS A 198 16.71 17.93 -10.82
C LYS A 198 16.43 16.89 -11.91
N PHE A 199 16.62 15.61 -11.60
CA PHE A 199 16.38 14.52 -12.54
C PHE A 199 14.92 14.48 -12.99
N ILE A 200 13.97 14.57 -12.06
CA ILE A 200 12.53 14.56 -12.38
C ILE A 200 12.12 15.83 -13.13
N GLN A 201 12.68 17.00 -12.80
CA GLN A 201 12.45 18.23 -13.57
C GLN A 201 12.91 18.11 -15.03
N GLN A 202 14.08 17.50 -15.27
CA GLN A 202 14.56 17.24 -16.63
C GLN A 202 13.63 16.30 -17.41
N ILE A 203 13.07 15.29 -16.74
CA ILE A 203 12.07 14.40 -17.33
C ILE A 203 10.79 15.18 -17.68
N GLU A 204 10.24 15.95 -16.74
CA GLU A 204 9.04 16.78 -16.99
C GLU A 204 9.24 17.72 -18.19
N ASP A 205 10.38 18.41 -18.24
CA ASP A 205 10.71 19.32 -19.34
C ASP A 205 10.79 18.59 -20.68
N LYS A 206 11.36 17.38 -20.69
CA LYS A 206 11.43 16.54 -21.89
C LYS A 206 10.04 16.09 -22.35
N LEU A 207 9.16 15.74 -21.41
CA LEU A 207 7.83 15.19 -21.70
C LEU A 207 6.81 16.24 -22.15
N LYS A 208 7.04 17.53 -21.92
CA LYS A 208 6.18 18.64 -22.39
C LYS A 208 5.88 18.60 -23.89
N ARG A 209 6.70 17.93 -24.70
CA ARG A 209 6.50 17.78 -26.14
C ARG A 209 5.39 16.78 -26.53
N TYR A 210 4.96 15.96 -25.58
CA TYR A 210 3.95 14.94 -25.80
C TYR A 210 2.58 15.34 -25.23
N SER A 211 1.53 14.75 -25.78
CA SER A 211 0.15 14.87 -25.28
C SER A 211 -0.14 13.98 -24.06
N SER A 212 0.70 12.98 -23.82
CA SER A 212 0.66 12.06 -22.67
C SER A 212 1.95 12.20 -21.87
N ASN A 213 1.86 12.04 -20.55
CA ASN A 213 3.00 12.08 -19.63
C ASN A 213 3.12 10.77 -18.83
N MET A 214 2.80 9.64 -19.46
CA MET A 214 2.87 8.32 -18.82
C MET A 214 4.29 7.78 -18.84
N VAL A 215 4.82 7.40 -17.67
CA VAL A 215 6.19 6.89 -17.51
C VAL A 215 6.18 5.53 -16.80
N MET A 216 6.77 4.54 -17.47
CA MET A 216 6.94 3.19 -16.94
C MET A 216 8.16 3.14 -16.04
N GLN A 217 8.04 2.55 -14.84
CA GLN A 217 9.11 2.42 -13.86
C GLN A 217 9.63 0.98 -13.75
N TYR A 218 10.94 0.82 -13.94
CA TYR A 218 11.67 -0.45 -13.85
C TYR A 218 12.67 -0.44 -12.68
N PRO A 219 12.94 -1.59 -12.04
CA PRO A 219 12.21 -2.85 -12.20
C PRO A 219 10.82 -2.77 -11.57
N HIS A 220 9.96 -3.74 -11.86
CA HIS A 220 8.65 -3.84 -11.26
C HIS A 220 8.81 -4.07 -9.76
N MET A 221 8.13 -3.21 -9.00
CA MET A 221 7.95 -3.35 -7.57
C MET A 221 6.44 -3.39 -7.30
N SER A 222 5.95 -4.47 -6.72
CA SER A 222 4.61 -4.62 -6.19
C SER A 222 4.39 -3.65 -5.01
N TYR A 223 3.16 -3.17 -4.89
CA TYR A 223 2.73 -2.28 -3.81
C TYR A 223 1.54 -2.90 -3.04
N PRO A 224 1.49 -2.85 -1.71
CA PRO A 224 2.47 -2.28 -0.79
C PRO A 224 3.48 -3.32 -0.28
N GLU A 225 4.50 -2.85 0.45
CA GLU A 225 5.36 -3.66 1.32
C GLU A 225 6.21 -4.75 0.62
N GLN A 226 6.57 -4.60 -0.67
CA GLN A 226 7.56 -5.49 -1.30
C GLN A 226 8.91 -5.41 -0.56
N PRO A 227 9.59 -6.55 -0.29
CA PRO A 227 10.94 -6.57 0.26
C PRO A 227 11.97 -5.83 -0.61
N VAL A 228 13.15 -5.56 -0.02
CA VAL A 228 14.27 -4.95 -0.73
C VAL A 228 14.63 -5.80 -1.96
N LEU A 229 14.69 -5.16 -3.13
CA LEU A 229 15.11 -5.80 -4.38
C LEU A 229 16.54 -5.38 -4.69
N VAL A 230 17.50 -6.31 -4.56
CA VAL A 230 18.95 -6.03 -4.68
C VAL A 230 19.39 -4.94 -3.69
N LYS A 231 19.45 -3.67 -4.10
CA LYS A 231 19.74 -2.50 -3.24
C LYS A 231 18.59 -1.50 -3.20
N MET A 232 17.52 -1.73 -3.95
CA MET A 232 16.36 -0.85 -4.04
C MET A 232 15.41 -1.11 -2.86
N LEU A 233 15.20 -0.07 -2.04
CA LEU A 233 14.31 -0.14 -0.88
C LEU A 233 12.84 -0.17 -1.29
N ASN A 234 11.99 -0.62 -0.38
CA ASN A 234 10.55 -0.52 -0.52
C ASN A 234 10.14 0.94 -0.80
N TYR A 235 9.14 1.11 -1.66
CA TYR A 235 8.60 2.42 -2.06
C TYR A 235 9.60 3.38 -2.75
N SER A 236 10.78 2.94 -3.18
CA SER A 236 11.76 3.82 -3.85
C SER A 236 11.20 4.49 -5.11
N HIS A 237 10.27 3.84 -5.81
CA HIS A 237 9.56 4.41 -6.97
C HIS A 237 8.62 5.58 -6.61
N MET A 238 8.26 5.78 -5.33
CA MET A 238 7.43 6.92 -4.89
C MET A 238 8.14 8.27 -5.03
N VAL A 239 9.47 8.27 -5.20
CA VAL A 239 10.26 9.51 -5.40
C VAL A 239 9.74 10.32 -6.59
N GLY A 240 9.25 9.66 -7.64
CA GLY A 240 8.60 10.31 -8.80
C GLY A 240 7.47 11.26 -8.38
N TYR A 241 6.58 10.80 -7.50
CA TYR A 241 5.43 11.55 -7.01
C TYR A 241 5.79 12.68 -6.03
N LEU A 242 6.98 12.62 -5.42
CA LEU A 242 7.43 13.67 -4.51
C LEU A 242 7.86 14.93 -5.28
N HIS A 243 8.35 14.77 -6.51
CA HIS A 243 8.93 15.86 -7.30
C HIS A 243 8.13 16.21 -8.56
N SER A 244 7.07 15.47 -8.89
CA SER A 244 6.20 15.74 -10.05
C SER A 244 4.72 15.55 -9.71
N ASN A 245 3.90 16.47 -10.21
CA ASN A 245 2.43 16.35 -10.23
C ASN A 245 1.89 16.17 -11.66
N ASN A 246 2.75 16.20 -12.68
CA ASN A 246 2.35 16.20 -14.09
C ASN A 246 2.60 14.86 -14.78
N ILE A 247 3.48 14.02 -14.21
CA ILE A 247 3.82 12.70 -14.73
C ILE A 247 2.92 11.65 -14.10
N HIS A 248 2.40 10.76 -14.96
CA HIS A 248 1.65 9.59 -14.55
C HIS A 248 2.61 8.40 -14.47
N TRP A 249 3.07 8.12 -13.26
CA TRP A 249 4.00 7.03 -13.00
C TRP A 249 3.27 5.68 -12.88
N SER A 250 3.92 4.59 -13.31
CA SER A 250 3.31 3.26 -13.29
C SER A 250 3.34 2.53 -11.93
N TYR A 251 4.15 2.97 -10.96
CA TYR A 251 4.21 2.36 -9.63
C TYR A 251 2.94 2.61 -8.80
N GLY A 252 2.72 1.78 -7.76
CA GLY A 252 1.58 1.92 -6.85
C GLY A 252 0.39 1.03 -7.20
N ALA A 253 0.50 0.21 -8.26
CA ALA A 253 -0.46 -0.85 -8.54
C ALA A 253 -0.50 -1.85 -7.38
N VAL A 254 -1.71 -2.08 -6.85
CA VAL A 254 -1.91 -2.93 -5.68
C VAL A 254 -1.64 -4.40 -6.04
N THR A 255 -0.78 -5.08 -5.29
CA THR A 255 -0.35 -6.47 -5.52
C THR A 255 -1.54 -7.39 -5.78
N GLY A 256 -1.47 -8.23 -6.80
CA GLY A 256 -2.55 -9.16 -7.14
C GLY A 256 -3.80 -8.50 -7.76
N ARG A 257 -3.76 -7.19 -8.02
CA ARG A 257 -4.73 -6.51 -8.88
C ARG A 257 -4.22 -6.46 -10.32
N GLU A 258 -5.12 -6.10 -11.22
CA GLU A 258 -4.88 -6.13 -12.67
C GLU A 258 -3.66 -5.32 -13.08
N GLY A 259 -3.51 -4.09 -12.58
CA GLY A 259 -2.31 -3.29 -12.87
C GLY A 259 -1.01 -3.94 -12.41
N ASP A 260 -0.99 -4.63 -11.25
CA ASP A 260 0.21 -5.33 -10.77
C ASP A 260 0.51 -6.57 -11.64
N ILE A 261 -0.52 -7.33 -12.00
CA ILE A 261 -0.42 -8.49 -12.89
C ILE A 261 0.05 -8.08 -14.27
N TRP A 262 -0.41 -6.93 -14.77
CA TRP A 262 0.03 -6.40 -16.04
C TRP A 262 1.47 -5.97 -16.03
N LEU A 263 1.91 -5.21 -15.01
CA LEU A 263 3.32 -4.82 -14.91
C LEU A 263 4.23 -6.05 -14.83
N LYS A 264 3.80 -7.12 -14.16
CA LYS A 264 4.54 -8.41 -14.14
C LYS A 264 4.55 -9.10 -15.51
N SER A 265 3.41 -9.13 -16.20
CA SER A 265 3.29 -9.74 -17.53
C SER A 265 4.11 -8.96 -18.56
N LEU A 266 3.89 -7.64 -18.59
CA LEU A 266 4.86 -6.56 -18.73
C LEU A 266 6.31 -7.01 -18.95
N GLU A 267 7.00 -7.05 -17.81
CA GLU A 267 8.44 -7.28 -17.70
C GLU A 267 8.87 -8.70 -18.06
N ALA A 268 7.94 -9.66 -18.15
CA ALA A 268 8.23 -11.02 -18.58
C ALA A 268 8.41 -11.15 -20.12
N LEU A 269 7.97 -10.16 -20.90
CA LEU A 269 8.18 -10.13 -22.35
C LEU A 269 9.64 -9.82 -22.72
N ASP A 270 10.03 -10.11 -23.97
CA ASP A 270 11.30 -9.57 -24.49
C ASP A 270 11.25 -8.05 -24.57
N ILE A 271 12.38 -7.38 -24.33
CA ILE A 271 12.45 -5.91 -24.26
C ILE A 271 11.95 -5.21 -25.53
N LYS A 272 12.11 -5.81 -26.72
CA LYS A 272 11.57 -5.24 -27.97
C LYS A 272 10.05 -5.26 -27.97
N GLU A 273 9.44 -6.32 -27.46
CA GLU A 273 7.99 -6.42 -27.32
C GLU A 273 7.47 -5.51 -26.20
N GLN A 274 8.21 -5.38 -25.09
CA GLN A 274 7.86 -4.43 -24.03
C GLN A 274 7.76 -3.00 -24.56
N ILE A 275 8.76 -2.54 -25.32
CA ILE A 275 8.76 -1.20 -25.93
C ILE A 275 7.55 -1.03 -26.83
N LYS A 276 7.24 -2.01 -27.70
CA LYS A 276 6.06 -1.94 -28.58
C LYS A 276 4.76 -1.81 -27.80
N VAL A 277 4.61 -2.56 -26.70
CA VAL A 277 3.44 -2.48 -25.82
C VAL A 277 3.35 -1.10 -25.16
N LEU A 278 4.46 -0.60 -24.62
CA LEU A 278 4.52 0.74 -24.00
C LEU A 278 4.20 1.87 -24.99
N GLN A 279 4.79 1.84 -26.19
CA GLN A 279 4.54 2.85 -27.22
C GLN A 279 3.08 2.85 -27.70
N LYS A 280 2.43 1.68 -27.74
CA LYS A 280 1.00 1.56 -28.08
C LYS A 280 0.08 1.94 -26.92
N GLY A 281 0.53 1.72 -25.68
CA GLY A 281 -0.14 2.17 -24.44
C GLY A 281 0.00 3.67 -24.18
N GLY A 282 0.58 4.44 -25.10
CA GLY A 282 0.75 5.89 -24.91
C GLY A 282 1.75 6.27 -23.83
N PHE A 283 2.62 5.35 -23.40
CA PHE A 283 3.77 5.67 -22.57
C PHE A 283 4.76 6.51 -23.37
N THR A 284 5.37 7.45 -22.66
CA THR A 284 6.27 8.47 -23.21
C THR A 284 7.66 8.41 -22.59
N GLY A 285 7.84 7.55 -21.59
CA GLY A 285 9.14 7.35 -20.98
C GLY A 285 9.28 6.03 -20.23
N ILE A 286 10.53 5.62 -20.08
CA ILE A 286 10.98 4.48 -19.28
C ILE A 286 11.95 5.03 -18.23
N TYR A 287 11.56 4.98 -16.97
CA TYR A 287 12.36 5.30 -15.80
C TYR A 287 12.96 4.02 -15.23
N ILE A 288 14.25 4.01 -14.93
CA ILE A 288 14.96 2.85 -14.38
C ILE A 288 15.65 3.24 -13.08
N ASP A 289 15.35 2.51 -12.00
CA ASP A 289 16.13 2.54 -10.78
C ASP A 289 17.20 1.43 -10.83
N ARG A 290 18.44 1.84 -11.09
CA ARG A 290 19.58 0.93 -11.29
C ARG A 290 19.86 0.08 -10.05
N ARG A 291 19.49 0.55 -8.86
CA ARG A 291 19.70 -0.16 -7.58
C ARG A 291 18.90 -1.46 -7.50
N GLY A 292 17.88 -1.63 -8.34
CA GLY A 292 17.08 -2.85 -8.44
C GLY A 292 17.76 -3.98 -9.22
N TYR A 293 18.94 -3.74 -9.81
CA TYR A 293 19.65 -4.69 -10.66
C TYR A 293 21.05 -4.98 -10.13
N ILE A 294 21.50 -6.24 -10.26
CA ILE A 294 22.84 -6.66 -9.81
C ILE A 294 23.94 -5.95 -10.61
N ASP A 295 23.71 -5.77 -11.91
CA ASP A 295 24.62 -5.11 -12.85
C ASP A 295 24.37 -3.60 -12.98
N ASN A 296 23.62 -3.00 -12.04
CA ASN A 296 23.16 -1.59 -12.11
C ASN A 296 22.42 -1.26 -13.42
N ALA A 297 21.67 -2.23 -13.96
CA ALA A 297 20.88 -2.14 -15.19
C ALA A 297 21.71 -2.01 -16.49
N ASN A 298 23.02 -2.24 -16.46
CA ASN A 298 23.89 -2.10 -17.64
C ASN A 298 23.40 -2.89 -18.85
N MET A 299 22.98 -4.15 -18.67
CA MET A 299 22.48 -4.98 -19.75
C MET A 299 21.14 -4.47 -20.31
N LEU A 300 20.24 -4.03 -19.44
CA LEU A 300 18.94 -3.48 -19.83
C LEU A 300 19.13 -2.16 -20.61
N GLU A 301 19.93 -1.24 -20.06
CA GLU A 301 20.21 0.05 -20.69
C GLU A 301 20.92 -0.14 -22.05
N SER A 302 21.85 -1.09 -22.17
CA SER A 302 22.53 -1.36 -23.45
C SER A 302 21.54 -1.78 -24.54
N LYS A 303 20.59 -2.66 -24.21
CA LYS A 303 19.52 -3.07 -25.14
C LYS A 303 18.59 -1.91 -25.49
N LEU A 304 18.22 -1.08 -24.50
CA LEU A 304 17.37 0.09 -24.75
C LEU A 304 18.06 1.11 -25.66
N LYS A 305 19.36 1.37 -25.46
CA LYS A 305 20.16 2.23 -26.33
C LYS A 305 20.18 1.70 -27.77
N GLU A 306 20.41 0.40 -27.95
CA GLU A 306 20.43 -0.23 -29.28
C GLU A 306 19.07 -0.11 -29.99
N ILE A 307 17.97 -0.38 -29.27
CA ILE A 307 16.62 -0.41 -29.87
C ILE A 307 16.08 0.99 -30.13
N LEU A 308 16.27 1.91 -29.20
CA LEU A 308 15.70 3.27 -29.27
C LEU A 308 16.64 4.26 -29.98
N ASN A 309 17.93 3.91 -30.14
CA ASN A 309 18.97 4.76 -30.69
C ASN A 309 19.07 6.13 -29.99
N ILE A 310 18.98 6.11 -28.65
CA ILE A 310 19.08 7.30 -27.79
C ILE A 310 19.95 7.03 -26.56
N GLU A 311 20.56 8.09 -26.04
CA GLU A 311 21.21 8.07 -24.74
C GLU A 311 20.21 8.45 -23.63
N PRO A 312 20.26 7.79 -22.45
CA PRO A 312 19.38 8.13 -21.35
C PRO A 312 19.80 9.42 -20.66
N ILE A 313 18.84 10.09 -20.05
CA ILE A 313 19.11 11.08 -18.99
C ILE A 313 19.51 10.29 -17.76
N ILE A 314 20.59 10.69 -17.07
CA ILE A 314 21.10 9.99 -15.88
C ILE A 314 21.05 10.96 -14.70
N SER A 315 20.60 10.50 -13.54
CA SER A 315 20.61 11.30 -12.31
C SER A 315 22.05 11.63 -11.85
N GLU A 316 22.24 12.73 -11.12
CA GLU A 316 23.57 13.17 -10.67
C GLU A 316 24.26 12.10 -9.79
N ASP A 317 23.48 11.39 -8.97
CA ASP A 317 23.93 10.27 -8.14
C ASP A 317 24.15 8.95 -8.91
N LYS A 318 23.87 8.94 -10.22
CA LYS A 318 23.99 7.81 -11.15
C LYS A 318 23.13 6.59 -10.80
N ASN A 319 22.19 6.71 -9.87
CA ASN A 319 21.32 5.60 -9.44
C ASN A 319 20.10 5.41 -10.36
N LYS A 320 19.76 6.41 -11.18
CA LYS A 320 18.54 6.41 -11.98
C LYS A 320 18.86 6.81 -13.42
N SER A 321 18.07 6.29 -14.35
CA SER A 321 18.13 6.67 -15.74
C SER A 321 16.74 6.77 -16.36
N PHE A 322 16.63 7.56 -17.42
CA PHE A 322 15.38 7.77 -18.14
C PHE A 322 15.60 7.70 -19.64
N PHE A 323 14.80 6.88 -20.31
CA PHE A 323 14.72 6.78 -21.76
C PHE A 323 13.40 7.38 -22.23
N ASP A 324 13.49 8.23 -23.23
CA ASP A 324 12.35 8.86 -23.88
C ASP A 324 11.82 7.93 -24.98
N ILE A 325 10.53 7.59 -24.96
CA ILE A 325 9.91 6.75 -25.98
C ILE A 325 8.79 7.49 -26.69
N VAL A 326 8.75 7.37 -28.02
CA VAL A 326 7.71 8.01 -28.84
C VAL A 326 6.49 7.10 -28.88
N PRO A 327 5.31 7.55 -28.43
CA PRO A 327 4.08 6.76 -28.54
C PRO A 327 3.70 6.62 -30.02
N THR A 328 3.33 5.41 -30.44
CA THR A 328 2.97 5.10 -31.84
C THR A 328 1.47 5.16 -32.08
N ASP A 329 0.69 5.05 -31.02
CA ASP A 329 -0.77 5.12 -31.03
C ASP A 329 -1.22 5.72 -29.69
N HIS A 330 -2.16 6.67 -29.70
CA HIS A 330 -2.78 7.19 -28.47
C HIS A 330 -3.92 6.29 -27.96
N THR A 331 -4.00 5.05 -28.46
CA THR A 331 -5.10 4.13 -28.17
C THR A 331 -4.82 3.29 -26.95
N ILE A 332 -5.05 3.89 -25.79
CA ILE A 332 -5.15 3.16 -24.53
C ILE A 332 -6.51 2.45 -24.47
N MET A 333 -6.53 1.13 -24.61
CA MET A 333 -7.66 0.35 -24.11
C MET A 333 -7.37 0.00 -22.66
N LYS A 334 -8.06 0.66 -21.73
CA LYS A 334 -8.09 0.19 -20.34
C LYS A 334 -8.90 -1.09 -20.30
N PHE A 335 -8.35 -2.14 -19.71
CA PHE A 335 -9.14 -3.32 -19.41
C PHE A 335 -9.43 -3.28 -17.92
N SER A 336 -10.68 -2.98 -17.56
CA SER A 336 -11.08 -2.79 -16.15
C SER A 336 -11.35 -4.11 -15.40
N GLY A 337 -10.85 -5.21 -15.96
CA GLY A 337 -11.10 -6.61 -15.63
C GLY A 337 -12.35 -6.95 -14.82
N PHE A 338 -12.23 -7.85 -13.84
CA PHE A 338 -13.41 -8.40 -13.18
C PHE A 338 -13.83 -7.52 -12.00
N GLU A 339 -14.96 -6.83 -12.15
CA GLU A 339 -15.54 -5.95 -11.14
C GLU A 339 -16.07 -6.76 -9.94
N LYS A 340 -16.63 -7.95 -10.18
CA LYS A 340 -17.37 -8.69 -9.15
C LYS A 340 -17.09 -10.18 -9.16
N ASN A 341 -16.98 -10.77 -7.96
CA ASN A 341 -16.98 -12.22 -7.72
C ASN A 341 -15.90 -13.01 -8.46
N PHE A 342 -14.78 -12.38 -8.80
CA PHE A 342 -13.57 -13.03 -9.31
C PHE A 342 -12.48 -12.98 -8.23
N TYR A 343 -11.83 -14.12 -7.97
CA TYR A 343 -10.78 -14.22 -6.95
C TYR A 343 -9.42 -13.71 -7.43
N GLY A 344 -9.28 -13.39 -8.71
CA GLY A 344 -8.02 -13.07 -9.36
C GLY A 344 -7.47 -14.24 -10.17
N TRP A 345 -6.44 -13.95 -10.97
CA TRP A 345 -5.70 -14.98 -11.69
C TRP A 345 -4.77 -15.71 -10.71
N GLU A 346 -4.74 -17.04 -10.76
CA GLU A 346 -3.89 -17.88 -9.91
C GLU A 346 -2.41 -17.78 -10.30
N SER A 347 -2.12 -17.32 -11.52
CA SER A 347 -0.77 -16.95 -11.94
C SER A 347 -0.64 -15.44 -12.15
N ASN A 348 0.60 -14.95 -12.17
CA ASN A 348 0.92 -13.55 -12.46
C ASN A 348 0.73 -13.17 -13.95
N GLN A 349 -0.01 -13.98 -14.71
CA GLN A 349 -0.32 -13.73 -16.11
C GLN A 349 -1.83 -13.60 -16.26
N PHE A 350 -2.27 -12.53 -16.94
CA PHE A 350 -3.67 -12.39 -17.28
C PHE A 350 -4.18 -13.57 -18.12
N GLY A 351 -5.41 -13.97 -17.84
CA GLY A 351 -6.10 -14.97 -18.64
C GLY A 351 -5.51 -16.36 -18.50
N SER A 352 -4.66 -16.61 -17.51
CA SER A 352 -4.10 -17.93 -17.26
C SER A 352 -5.18 -18.91 -16.77
N PHE A 353 -5.52 -18.80 -15.50
CA PHE A 353 -6.51 -19.59 -14.79
C PHE A 353 -6.97 -18.77 -13.57
N GLY A 354 -8.27 -18.66 -13.34
CA GLY A 354 -8.81 -17.97 -12.17
C GLY A 354 -10.20 -18.47 -11.83
N TRP A 355 -10.56 -18.40 -10.55
CA TRP A 355 -11.86 -18.82 -10.07
C TRP A 355 -12.80 -17.67 -9.79
N THR A 356 -14.09 -17.93 -9.95
CA THR A 356 -15.17 -17.05 -9.50
C THR A 356 -15.86 -17.60 -8.25
N SER A 357 -16.45 -16.72 -7.44
CA SER A 357 -17.28 -17.09 -6.30
C SER A 357 -18.76 -17.28 -6.65
N GLY A 358 -19.17 -16.84 -7.84
CA GLY A 358 -20.55 -16.84 -8.32
C GLY A 358 -20.69 -16.06 -9.63
N SER A 359 -21.85 -15.45 -9.85
CA SER A 359 -22.05 -14.60 -11.04
C SER A 359 -21.07 -13.43 -11.02
N ALA A 360 -20.28 -13.30 -12.09
CA ALA A 360 -19.19 -12.34 -12.19
C ALA A 360 -19.46 -11.32 -13.29
N ILE A 361 -18.84 -10.14 -13.18
CA ILE A 361 -18.93 -9.09 -14.19
C ILE A 361 -17.53 -8.73 -14.61
N LEU A 362 -17.29 -8.81 -15.91
CA LEU A 362 -16.08 -8.31 -16.56
C LEU A 362 -16.40 -6.97 -17.22
N LEU A 363 -15.63 -5.94 -16.86
CA LEU A 363 -15.73 -4.61 -17.46
C LEU A 363 -14.71 -4.46 -18.59
N LEU A 364 -15.22 -4.14 -19.77
CA LEU A 364 -14.43 -3.80 -20.95
C LEU A 364 -14.55 -2.30 -21.21
N GLN A 365 -13.48 -1.54 -20.97
CA GLN A 365 -13.48 -0.11 -21.20
C GLN A 365 -13.04 0.19 -22.63
N ASN A 366 -13.85 0.94 -23.38
CA ASN A 366 -13.46 1.51 -24.65
C ASN A 366 -13.24 3.02 -24.47
N ASN A 367 -11.99 3.46 -24.45
CA ASN A 367 -11.66 4.88 -24.33
C ASN A 367 -11.68 5.62 -25.69
N ARG A 368 -12.09 4.96 -26.79
CA ARG A 368 -12.24 5.61 -28.09
C ARG A 368 -13.56 6.38 -28.14
N ALA A 369 -13.59 7.48 -28.89
CA ALA A 369 -14.83 8.18 -29.23
C ALA A 369 -15.75 7.36 -30.16
N ASN A 370 -15.20 6.32 -30.81
CA ASN A 370 -15.91 5.45 -31.74
C ASN A 370 -16.01 4.01 -31.20
N ASN A 371 -16.95 3.25 -31.74
CA ASN A 371 -17.13 1.85 -31.35
C ASN A 371 -15.92 1.00 -31.75
N LEU A 372 -15.65 -0.03 -30.94
CA LEU A 372 -14.51 -0.92 -31.12
C LEU A 372 -14.96 -2.37 -31.18
N ASN A 373 -14.53 -3.08 -32.22
CA ASN A 373 -14.84 -4.50 -32.38
C ASN A 373 -13.76 -5.36 -31.72
N CYS A 374 -14.22 -6.29 -30.89
CA CYS A 374 -13.39 -7.21 -30.13
C CYS A 374 -13.87 -8.65 -30.27
N ASN A 375 -12.93 -9.57 -30.24
CA ASN A 375 -13.16 -11.01 -30.13
C ASN A 375 -12.60 -11.47 -28.79
N LEU A 376 -13.33 -12.35 -28.10
CA LEU A 376 -12.94 -12.88 -26.81
C LEU A 376 -13.01 -14.41 -26.86
N ALA A 377 -11.91 -15.05 -26.48
CA ALA A 377 -11.78 -16.50 -26.40
C ALA A 377 -11.33 -16.91 -25.00
N PHE A 378 -11.94 -17.93 -24.42
CA PHE A 378 -11.57 -18.48 -23.10
C PHE A 378 -12.15 -19.87 -22.91
N ASN A 379 -11.64 -20.59 -21.91
CA ASN A 379 -12.19 -21.84 -21.44
C ASN A 379 -12.91 -21.62 -20.10
N VAL A 380 -13.97 -22.40 -19.88
CA VAL A 380 -14.72 -22.38 -18.63
C VAL A 380 -14.85 -23.80 -18.09
N GLY A 381 -14.52 -23.99 -16.81
CA GLY A 381 -14.72 -25.24 -16.07
C GLY A 381 -15.61 -25.03 -14.85
N THR A 382 -16.05 -26.11 -14.20
CA THR A 382 -16.88 -26.05 -12.99
C THR A 382 -16.62 -27.23 -12.05
N LEU A 383 -16.93 -27.05 -10.75
CA LEU A 383 -16.94 -28.14 -9.76
C LEU A 383 -18.31 -28.79 -9.60
N LYS A 384 -19.39 -28.09 -9.98
CA LYS A 384 -20.77 -28.59 -9.93
C LYS A 384 -21.48 -28.33 -11.24
N ASN A 385 -22.42 -29.20 -11.57
CA ASN A 385 -23.37 -28.96 -12.65
C ASN A 385 -24.01 -27.58 -12.48
N ARG A 386 -23.94 -26.74 -13.52
CA ARG A 386 -24.50 -25.38 -13.50
C ARG A 386 -24.83 -24.92 -14.91
N ASN A 387 -25.84 -24.07 -15.04
CA ASN A 387 -26.05 -23.32 -16.26
C ASN A 387 -25.32 -21.96 -16.20
N LEU A 388 -24.60 -21.60 -17.25
CA LEU A 388 -23.87 -20.35 -17.36
C LEU A 388 -24.40 -19.53 -18.54
N LYS A 389 -24.90 -18.33 -18.25
CA LYS A 389 -25.33 -17.33 -19.22
C LYS A 389 -24.27 -16.23 -19.32
N ILE A 390 -23.91 -15.87 -20.55
CA ILE A 390 -23.03 -14.75 -20.83
C ILE A 390 -23.84 -13.65 -21.49
N MET A 391 -23.86 -12.47 -20.87
CA MET A 391 -24.57 -11.28 -21.34
C MET A 391 -23.58 -10.16 -21.62
N PHE A 392 -23.78 -9.42 -22.70
CA PHE A 392 -23.01 -8.22 -23.03
C PHE A 392 -23.95 -7.02 -23.11
N ASN A 393 -23.73 -6.01 -22.27
CA ASN A 393 -24.61 -4.84 -22.12
C ASN A 393 -26.09 -5.24 -22.09
N ASP A 394 -26.43 -6.16 -21.18
CA ASP A 394 -27.76 -6.73 -20.96
C ASP A 394 -28.35 -7.59 -22.10
N LYS A 395 -27.60 -7.83 -23.18
CA LYS A 395 -27.98 -8.76 -24.26
C LYS A 395 -27.36 -10.14 -24.07
N LEU A 396 -28.18 -11.19 -24.12
CA LEU A 396 -27.68 -12.58 -24.05
C LEU A 396 -26.82 -12.91 -25.28
N LEU A 397 -25.60 -13.42 -25.04
CA LEU A 397 -24.67 -13.87 -26.08
C LEU A 397 -24.58 -15.40 -26.16
N ARG A 398 -24.52 -16.06 -25.00
CA ARG A 398 -24.40 -17.51 -24.87
C ARG A 398 -25.17 -17.98 -23.64
N ASP A 399 -25.72 -19.18 -23.75
CA ASP A 399 -26.40 -19.89 -22.66
C ASP A 399 -26.01 -21.36 -22.80
N PHE A 400 -25.37 -21.92 -21.78
CA PHE A 400 -24.96 -23.32 -21.83
C PHE A 400 -24.75 -23.95 -20.46
N PHE A 401 -24.96 -25.27 -20.43
CA PHE A 401 -24.69 -26.11 -19.29
C PHE A 401 -23.20 -26.48 -19.19
N LEU A 402 -22.70 -26.51 -17.96
CA LEU A 402 -21.34 -26.93 -17.60
C LEU A 402 -21.41 -28.15 -16.67
N GLN A 403 -20.51 -29.10 -16.89
CA GLN A 403 -20.37 -30.33 -16.10
C GLN A 403 -18.97 -30.43 -15.49
N PRO A 404 -18.84 -30.96 -14.26
CA PRO A 404 -17.54 -31.19 -13.64
C PRO A 404 -16.62 -32.07 -14.49
N GLY A 405 -15.33 -31.71 -14.54
CA GLY A 405 -14.31 -32.45 -15.29
C GLY A 405 -14.26 -32.15 -16.79
N LEU A 406 -15.18 -31.35 -17.33
CA LEU A 406 -15.18 -30.91 -18.72
C LEU A 406 -14.98 -29.40 -18.83
N ASN A 407 -13.94 -29.00 -19.54
CA ASN A 407 -13.71 -27.59 -19.88
C ASN A 407 -14.41 -27.26 -21.21
N LYS A 408 -15.18 -26.17 -21.22
CA LYS A 408 -15.86 -25.68 -22.41
C LYS A 408 -15.15 -24.46 -22.98
N THR A 409 -14.75 -24.53 -24.24
CA THR A 409 -14.21 -23.37 -24.97
C THR A 409 -15.34 -22.46 -25.44
N VAL A 410 -15.19 -21.17 -25.19
CA VAL A 410 -16.15 -20.12 -25.54
C VAL A 410 -15.46 -19.11 -26.43
N LEU A 411 -16.08 -18.85 -27.58
CA LEU A 411 -15.70 -17.81 -28.53
C LEU A 411 -16.85 -16.82 -28.67
N LEU A 412 -16.56 -15.56 -28.37
CA LEU A 412 -17.45 -14.42 -28.55
C LEU A 412 -16.83 -13.51 -29.61
N GLU A 413 -17.46 -13.45 -30.77
CA GLU A 413 -16.97 -12.68 -31.92
C GLU A 413 -17.78 -11.39 -32.07
N GLU A 414 -17.16 -10.37 -32.68
CA GLU A 414 -17.80 -9.10 -33.02
C GLU A 414 -18.46 -8.38 -31.83
N LEU A 415 -17.84 -8.46 -30.65
CA LEU A 415 -18.23 -7.65 -29.50
C LEU A 415 -17.99 -6.18 -29.85
N ARG A 416 -19.07 -5.44 -30.11
CA ARG A 416 -19.02 -4.01 -30.42
C ARG A 416 -19.06 -3.19 -29.14
N LEU A 417 -17.90 -2.81 -28.64
CA LEU A 417 -17.74 -1.99 -27.44
C LEU A 417 -18.08 -0.54 -27.78
N ASN A 418 -19.08 0.02 -27.10
CA ASN A 418 -19.41 1.45 -27.18
C ASN A 418 -18.37 2.27 -26.40
N PRO A 419 -18.14 3.55 -26.76
CA PRO A 419 -17.35 4.47 -25.93
C PRO A 419 -17.78 4.41 -24.46
N GLY A 420 -16.79 4.33 -23.56
CA GLY A 420 -17.00 4.14 -22.13
C GLY A 420 -17.00 2.68 -21.70
N SER A 421 -17.79 2.37 -20.67
CA SER A 421 -17.75 1.07 -20.00
C SER A 421 -18.75 0.09 -20.62
N ASN A 422 -18.29 -1.13 -20.93
CA ASN A 422 -19.12 -2.21 -21.45
C ASN A 422 -19.07 -3.39 -20.48
N ARG A 423 -20.22 -3.97 -20.15
CA ARG A 423 -20.36 -5.04 -19.16
C ARG A 423 -20.52 -6.39 -19.85
N LEU A 424 -19.61 -7.32 -19.55
CA LEU A 424 -19.75 -8.73 -19.88
C LEU A 424 -20.06 -9.51 -18.60
N SER A 425 -21.33 -9.85 -18.42
CA SER A 425 -21.85 -10.53 -17.22
C SER A 425 -21.90 -12.03 -17.43
N PHE A 426 -21.34 -12.77 -16.49
CA PHE A 426 -21.36 -14.22 -16.41
C PHE A 426 -22.31 -14.62 -15.29
N ILE A 427 -23.50 -15.12 -15.62
CA ILE A 427 -24.57 -15.42 -14.67
C ILE A 427 -24.69 -16.93 -14.52
N THR A 428 -24.54 -17.41 -13.29
CA THR A 428 -24.70 -18.81 -12.92
C THR A 428 -25.94 -18.99 -12.06
N ASP A 429 -26.64 -20.12 -12.24
CA ASP A 429 -27.82 -20.51 -11.46
C ASP A 429 -27.48 -21.19 -10.13
N THR A 430 -26.30 -21.78 -10.05
CA THR A 430 -25.85 -22.59 -8.91
C THR A 430 -24.82 -21.84 -8.07
N PRO A 431 -24.92 -21.82 -6.73
CA PRO A 431 -23.91 -21.20 -5.87
C PRO A 431 -22.54 -21.89 -5.98
N GLY A 432 -21.50 -21.21 -5.51
CA GLY A 432 -20.16 -21.79 -5.38
C GLY A 432 -20.13 -22.98 -4.40
N ALA A 433 -19.16 -23.87 -4.57
CA ALA A 433 -18.95 -25.01 -3.70
C ALA A 433 -17.48 -25.11 -3.26
N GLN A 434 -17.27 -25.70 -2.09
CA GLN A 434 -15.92 -25.97 -1.59
C GLN A 434 -15.30 -27.14 -2.37
N PRO A 435 -14.04 -27.03 -2.83
CA PRO A 435 -13.39 -28.06 -3.64
C PRO A 435 -12.95 -29.32 -2.85
N GLY A 436 -12.95 -29.28 -1.52
CA GLY A 436 -12.62 -30.45 -0.68
C GLY A 436 -11.13 -30.79 -0.60
N ASN A 437 -10.25 -29.93 -1.13
CA ASN A 437 -8.78 -30.10 -1.14
C ASN A 437 -8.05 -29.17 -0.15
N GLY A 438 -8.76 -28.62 0.84
CA GLY A 438 -8.21 -27.67 1.82
C GLY A 438 -8.24 -26.20 1.39
N ASP A 439 -8.64 -25.88 0.15
CA ASP A 439 -8.93 -24.51 -0.26
C ASP A 439 -10.24 -24.03 0.41
N PRO A 440 -10.23 -22.93 1.19
CA PRO A 440 -11.40 -22.45 1.93
C PRO A 440 -12.39 -21.65 1.06
N ARG A 441 -12.08 -21.41 -0.22
CA ARG A 441 -12.89 -20.56 -1.11
C ARG A 441 -14.11 -21.32 -1.63
N SER A 442 -15.23 -20.60 -1.76
CA SER A 442 -16.42 -21.11 -2.43
C SER A 442 -16.27 -20.89 -3.93
N LEU A 443 -16.06 -21.96 -4.71
CA LEU A 443 -15.70 -21.88 -6.12
C LEU A 443 -16.91 -22.20 -7.01
N ALA A 444 -17.25 -21.28 -7.92
CA ALA A 444 -18.34 -21.42 -8.86
C ALA A 444 -17.87 -22.07 -10.17
N TYR A 445 -17.26 -21.27 -11.05
CA TYR A 445 -16.66 -21.73 -12.30
C TYR A 445 -15.27 -21.11 -12.48
N SER A 446 -14.40 -21.82 -13.18
CA SER A 446 -13.07 -21.34 -13.55
C SER A 446 -13.12 -20.65 -14.91
N ILE A 447 -12.23 -19.70 -15.12
CA ILE A 447 -11.94 -19.11 -16.42
C ILE A 447 -10.46 -19.34 -16.71
N GLU A 448 -10.15 -19.86 -17.89
CA GLU A 448 -8.79 -20.20 -18.28
C GLU A 448 -8.50 -19.77 -19.72
N LYS A 449 -7.22 -19.55 -20.03
CA LYS A 449 -6.72 -19.20 -21.37
C LYS A 449 -7.49 -18.03 -22.01
N MET A 450 -7.86 -17.04 -21.21
CA MET A 450 -8.62 -15.89 -21.66
C MET A 450 -7.76 -14.98 -22.54
N LYS A 451 -8.23 -14.71 -23.75
CA LYS A 451 -7.61 -13.83 -24.74
C LYS A 451 -8.67 -12.93 -25.32
N ILE A 452 -8.45 -11.63 -25.22
CA ILE A 452 -9.27 -10.64 -25.94
C ILE A 452 -8.43 -10.13 -27.10
N ILE A 453 -9.05 -9.90 -28.25
CA ILE A 453 -8.41 -9.36 -29.44
C ILE A 453 -9.28 -8.23 -29.94
N CYS A 454 -8.80 -7.00 -29.96
CA CYS A 454 -9.57 -5.85 -30.42
C CYS A 454 -8.80 -5.11 -31.51
N GLY A 455 -9.47 -4.79 -32.63
CA GLY A 455 -8.83 -4.07 -33.74
C GLY A 455 -7.53 -4.71 -34.26
N GLY A 456 -7.42 -6.06 -34.22
CA GLY A 456 -6.24 -6.81 -34.68
C GLY A 456 -5.14 -7.00 -33.62
N ILE A 457 -5.35 -6.60 -32.37
CA ILE A 457 -4.34 -6.66 -31.31
C ILE A 457 -4.81 -7.58 -30.17
N SER A 458 -3.98 -8.55 -29.76
CA SER A 458 -4.27 -9.39 -28.59
C SER A 458 -4.04 -8.62 -27.29
N VAL A 459 -5.14 -8.34 -26.59
CA VAL A 459 -5.20 -7.77 -25.24
C VAL A 459 -4.53 -8.70 -24.22
N GLY A 460 -4.30 -9.99 -24.50
CA GLY A 460 -3.48 -10.85 -23.63
C GLY A 460 -2.06 -10.31 -23.37
N ASN A 461 -1.59 -9.36 -24.19
CA ASN A 461 -0.31 -8.66 -24.05
C ASN A 461 -0.44 -7.17 -23.66
N LEU A 462 -1.64 -6.64 -23.38
CA LEU A 462 -1.94 -5.19 -23.31
C LEU A 462 -2.99 -4.81 -22.24
N ILE A 463 -2.77 -5.16 -20.98
CA ILE A 463 -3.78 -4.99 -19.91
C ILE A 463 -3.39 -3.88 -18.95
N GLU A 464 -3.49 -2.62 -19.35
CA GLU A 464 -3.37 -1.51 -18.37
C GLU A 464 -4.46 -1.52 -17.29
#